data_AF-A0A8X7BBT1-F1
#
_entry.id   AF-A0A8X7BBT1-F1
#
_cell.length_a   1.000
_cell.length_b   1.000
_cell.length_c   1.000
_cell.angle_alpha   90.00
_cell.angle_beta   90.00
_cell.angle_gamma   90.00
#
_symmetry.space_group_name_H-M   'P 1'
#
loop_
_entity.id
_entity.type
_entity.pdbx_description
1 polymer ?
#
loop_
_entity_poly.entity_id
_entity_poly.type
_entity_poly.pdbx_seq_one_letter_code
_entity_poly.pdbx_strand_id
1 'polypeptide(L)'
;MRPVPHSEELSIPKPLEHVTLYEESSDSDRSKEEEKTVCGDTTFKPRCSSEPHLLTQEDLNNLIRDLKLSEKQSEMLRSLLKVWNLLQ
;
A
#
# COMPACT_ATOMS: atom_id res chain seq x y z
N MET A 1 -5.68 -20.79 14.58
CA MET A 1 -4.40 -20.28 15.13
C MET A 1 -4.66 -19.79 16.53
N ARG A 2 -3.91 -20.27 17.53
CA ARG A 2 -3.99 -19.74 18.91
C ARG A 2 -2.76 -18.86 19.16
N PRO A 3 -2.88 -17.76 19.92
CA PRO A 3 -1.74 -16.92 20.24
C PRO A 3 -0.65 -17.73 20.94
N VAL A 4 0.61 -17.43 20.64
CA VAL A 4 1.75 -18.00 21.35
C VAL A 4 1.84 -17.31 22.71
N PRO A 5 1.76 -18.03 23.84
CA PRO A 5 1.94 -17.42 25.15
C PRO A 5 3.37 -16.90 25.31
N HIS A 6 3.50 -15.69 25.85
CA HIS A 6 4.81 -15.13 26.20
C HIS A 6 5.45 -15.97 27.31
N SER A 7 6.70 -16.40 27.13
CA SER A 7 7.49 -17.07 28.16
C SER A 7 8.33 -16.05 28.93
N GLU A 8 8.51 -16.27 30.24
CA GLU A 8 9.40 -15.46 31.09
C GLU A 8 10.88 -15.56 30.66
N GLU A 9 11.23 -16.58 29.89
CA GLU A 9 12.57 -16.81 29.33
C GLU A 9 12.89 -15.84 28.16
N LEU A 10 11.88 -15.24 27.53
CA LEU A 10 12.05 -14.30 26.42
C LEU A 10 11.89 -12.87 26.91
N SER A 11 12.94 -12.05 26.75
CA SER A 11 12.87 -10.63 27.06
C SER A 11 11.80 -9.95 26.22
N ILE A 12 10.86 -9.26 26.89
CA ILE A 12 9.87 -8.41 26.23
C ILE A 12 10.62 -7.28 25.52
N PRO A 13 10.44 -7.09 24.20
CA PRO A 13 11.05 -5.96 23.50
C PRO A 13 10.57 -4.66 24.13
N LYS A 14 11.51 -3.86 24.64
CA LYS A 14 11.22 -2.54 25.18
C LYS A 14 11.15 -1.53 24.03
N PRO A 15 10.13 -0.65 23.99
CA PRO A 15 10.13 0.48 23.09
C PRO A 15 11.39 1.32 23.30
N LEU A 16 11.93 1.89 22.22
CA LEU A 16 13.06 2.81 22.30
C LEU A 16 12.63 4.06 23.08
N GLU A 17 13.29 4.33 24.21
CA GLU A 17 12.92 5.43 25.14
C GLU A 17 13.21 6.84 24.57
N HIS A 18 14.02 6.93 23.50
CA HIS A 18 14.43 8.20 22.89
C HIS A 18 14.33 8.12 21.37
N VAL A 19 13.11 8.20 20.83
CA VAL A 19 12.93 8.66 19.46
C VAL A 19 13.00 10.18 19.50
N THR A 20 14.18 10.77 19.25
CA THR A 20 14.28 12.22 19.01
C THR A 20 13.67 12.50 17.64
N LEU A 21 12.35 12.67 17.60
CA LEU A 21 11.73 13.44 16.54
C LEU A 21 12.18 14.88 16.79
N TYR A 22 13.01 15.40 15.89
CA TYR A 22 13.31 16.83 15.87
C TYR A 22 11.97 17.54 15.69
N GLU A 23 11.48 18.18 16.75
CA GLU A 23 10.33 19.07 16.64
C GLU A 23 10.77 20.32 15.88
N GLU A 24 10.61 20.30 14.56
CA GLU A 24 10.40 21.53 13.84
C GLU A 24 8.98 22.00 14.20
N SER A 25 8.90 22.80 15.27
CA SER A 25 7.71 23.57 15.59
C SER A 25 7.46 24.59 14.48
N SER A 26 6.62 24.21 13.54
CA SER A 26 5.79 25.17 12.81
C SER A 26 4.37 24.63 12.81
N ASP A 27 3.55 25.20 13.70
CA ASP A 27 2.11 25.18 13.56
C ASP A 27 1.76 25.80 12.19
N SER A 28 1.47 24.94 11.23
CA SER A 28 0.65 25.30 10.08
C SER A 28 -0.03 24.03 9.59
N ASP A 29 -1.21 23.79 10.15
CA ASP A 29 -2.39 23.23 9.47
C ASP A 29 -2.06 22.50 8.15
N ARG A 30 -1.66 21.23 8.24
CA ARG A 30 -1.23 20.44 7.09
C ARG A 30 -2.44 19.95 6.29
N SER A 31 -3.14 20.92 5.72
CA SER A 31 -4.04 20.71 4.60
C SER A 31 -3.21 20.28 3.40
N LYS A 32 -3.27 18.98 3.08
CA LYS A 32 -2.92 18.37 1.78
C LYS A 32 -1.72 19.01 1.07
N GLU A 33 -0.52 18.75 1.56
CA GLU A 33 0.67 18.97 0.75
C GLU A 33 0.81 17.78 -0.20
N GLU A 34 0.32 17.99 -1.42
CA GLU A 34 0.73 17.26 -2.60
C GLU A 34 2.26 17.16 -2.60
N GLU A 35 2.78 15.93 -2.61
CA GLU A 35 4.20 15.69 -2.88
C GLU A 35 4.52 16.33 -4.23
N LYS A 36 5.06 17.54 -4.17
CA LYS A 36 5.54 18.27 -5.33
C LYS A 36 6.81 17.57 -5.78
N THR A 37 6.63 16.49 -6.54
CA THR A 37 7.70 15.99 -7.40
C THR A 37 8.12 17.17 -8.25
N VAL A 38 9.36 17.62 -8.10
CA VAL A 38 9.98 18.59 -9.00
C VAL A 38 10.22 17.86 -10.32
N CYS A 39 9.13 17.55 -11.02
CA CYS A 39 9.14 17.22 -12.42
C CYS A 39 8.79 18.53 -13.14
N GLY A 40 9.73 19.10 -13.87
CA GLY A 40 9.59 20.39 -14.57
C GLY A 40 8.57 20.39 -15.72
N ASP A 41 7.65 19.42 -15.75
CA ASP A 41 6.59 19.36 -16.73
C ASP A 41 5.36 20.12 -16.22
N THR A 42 5.21 21.36 -16.66
CA THR A 42 4.06 22.22 -16.34
C THR A 42 2.75 21.72 -16.98
N THR A 43 2.80 20.72 -17.85
CA THR A 43 1.62 20.09 -18.45
C THR A 43 1.12 18.87 -17.67
N PHE A 44 1.96 18.32 -16.78
CA PHE A 44 1.56 17.18 -15.96
C PHE A 44 0.55 17.61 -14.89
N LYS A 45 -0.70 17.18 -15.07
CA LYS A 45 -1.73 17.29 -14.04
C LYS A 45 -1.89 15.93 -13.36
N PRO A 46 -1.47 15.77 -12.09
CA PRO A 46 -1.70 14.53 -11.38
C PRO A 46 -3.21 14.29 -11.28
N ARG A 47 -3.71 13.26 -11.95
CA ARG A 47 -5.07 12.76 -11.73
C ARG A 47 -5.06 11.93 -10.45
N CYS A 48 -5.12 12.59 -9.31
CA CYS A 48 -5.37 11.93 -8.04
C CYS A 48 -6.87 11.66 -7.92
N SER A 49 -7.31 10.46 -8.32
CA SER A 49 -8.62 9.96 -7.91
C SER A 49 -8.52 9.51 -6.46
N SER A 50 -9.46 9.92 -5.61
CA SER A 50 -9.59 9.39 -4.25
C SER A 50 -10.22 7.98 -4.24
N GLU A 51 -10.81 7.55 -5.36
CA GLU A 51 -11.42 6.23 -5.47
C GLU A 51 -10.39 5.17 -5.87
N PRO A 52 -10.42 3.98 -5.25
CA PRO A 52 -9.57 2.88 -5.65
C PRO A 52 -9.89 2.45 -7.08
N HIS A 53 -8.86 2.20 -7.88
CA HIS A 53 -9.04 1.64 -9.20
C HIS A 53 -9.38 0.14 -9.08
N LEU A 54 -10.67 -0.18 -9.25
CA LEU A 54 -11.14 -1.56 -9.26
C LEU A 54 -10.93 -2.17 -10.66
N LEU A 55 -10.37 -3.37 -10.68
CA LEU A 55 -10.21 -4.17 -11.89
C LEU A 55 -11.50 -4.92 -12.16
N THR A 56 -11.92 -4.92 -13.42
CA THR A 56 -12.99 -5.81 -13.88
C THR A 56 -12.44 -7.22 -14.15
N GLN A 57 -13.33 -8.20 -14.28
CA GLN A 57 -12.93 -9.55 -14.69
C GLN A 57 -12.28 -9.56 -16.10
N GLU A 58 -12.65 -8.64 -16.99
CA GLU A 58 -12.02 -8.48 -18.30
C GLU A 58 -10.59 -7.96 -18.19
N ASP A 59 -10.36 -6.96 -17.34
CA ASP A 59 -9.02 -6.41 -17.07
C ASP A 59 -8.09 -7.49 -16.50
N LEU A 60 -8.59 -8.29 -15.56
CA LEU A 60 -7.84 -9.42 -15.02
C LEU A 60 -7.48 -10.45 -16.11
N ASN A 61 -8.42 -10.77 -17.00
CA ASN A 61 -8.17 -11.71 -18.10
C ASN A 61 -7.12 -11.17 -19.08
N ASN A 62 -7.19 -9.87 -19.39
CA ASN A 62 -6.19 -9.19 -20.20
C ASN A 62 -4.81 -9.26 -19.53
N LEU A 63 -4.74 -8.98 -18.23
CA LEU A 63 -3.50 -9.04 -17.47
C LEU A 63 -2.87 -10.45 -17.46
N ILE A 64 -3.69 -11.49 -17.29
CA ILE A 64 -3.25 -12.90 -17.35
C ILE A 64 -2.64 -13.21 -18.72
N ARG A 65 -3.28 -12.75 -19.80
CA ARG A 65 -2.81 -12.96 -21.18
C ARG A 65 -1.53 -12.19 -21.47
N ASP A 66 -1.50 -10.92 -21.12
CA ASP A 66 -0.41 -10.00 -21.46
C ASP A 66 0.88 -10.36 -20.69
N LEU A 67 0.73 -10.80 -19.43
CA LEU A 67 1.84 -11.31 -18.61
C LEU A 67 2.15 -12.80 -18.83
N LYS A 68 1.36 -13.50 -19.67
CA LYS A 68 1.49 -14.94 -19.96
C LYS A 68 1.59 -15.79 -18.69
N LEU A 69 0.72 -15.52 -17.73
CA LEU A 69 0.73 -16.23 -16.44
C LEU A 69 0.32 -17.69 -16.64
N SER A 70 0.99 -18.59 -15.90
CA SER A 70 0.50 -19.96 -15.76
C SER A 70 -0.79 -20.01 -14.96
N GLU A 71 -1.56 -21.09 -15.08
CA GLU A 71 -2.84 -21.27 -14.36
C GLU A 71 -2.70 -21.02 -12.85
N LYS A 72 -1.72 -21.66 -12.21
CA LYS A 72 -1.43 -21.47 -10.77
C LYS A 72 -1.11 -20.01 -10.41
N GLN A 73 -0.37 -19.30 -11.27
CA GLN A 73 -0.05 -17.88 -11.03
C GLN A 73 -1.29 -17.01 -11.21
N SER A 74 -2.13 -17.30 -12.20
CA SER A 74 -3.38 -16.59 -12.44
C SER A 74 -4.37 -16.75 -11.28
N GLU A 75 -4.47 -17.96 -10.71
CA GLU A 75 -5.30 -18.23 -9.53
C GLU A 75 -4.80 -17.49 -8.30
N MET A 76 -3.48 -17.51 -8.05
CA MET A 76 -2.87 -16.78 -6.95
C MET A 76 -3.11 -15.28 -7.08
N LEU A 77 -2.91 -14.72 -8.28
CA LEU A 77 -3.20 -13.32 -8.57
C LEU A 77 -4.67 -12.98 -8.29
N ARG A 78 -5.61 -13.81 -8.77
CA ARG A 78 -7.04 -13.64 -8.52
C ARG A 78 -7.39 -13.68 -7.04
N SER A 79 -6.75 -14.58 -6.27
CA SER A 79 -6.93 -14.67 -4.83
C SER A 79 -6.45 -13.40 -4.11
N LEU A 80 -5.26 -12.91 -4.47
CA LEU A 80 -4.70 -11.68 -3.90
C LEU A 80 -5.58 -10.46 -4.20
N LEU A 81 -6.04 -10.30 -5.44
CA LEU A 81 -6.89 -9.17 -5.83
C LEU A 81 -8.24 -9.18 -5.09
N LYS A 82 -8.81 -10.37 -4.83
CA LYS A 82 -10.01 -10.51 -3.99
C LYS A 82 -9.74 -10.13 -2.53
N VAL A 83 -8.62 -10.58 -1.96
CA VAL A 83 -8.23 -10.25 -0.58
C VAL A 83 -8.05 -8.74 -0.41
N TRP A 84 -7.51 -8.07 -1.42
CA TRP A 84 -7.34 -6.62 -1.42
C TRP A 84 -8.61 -5.84 -1.80
N ASN A 85 -9.72 -6.51 -2.11
CA ASN A 85 -10.96 -5.90 -2.60
C ASN A 85 -10.73 -5.00 -3.84
N LEU A 86 -9.83 -5.43 -4.73
CA LEU A 86 -9.50 -4.73 -5.98
C LEU A 86 -10.13 -5.37 -7.22
N LEU A 87 -10.86 -6.48 -7.07
CA LEU A 87 -11.55 -7.17 -8.15
C LEU A 87 -13.06 -7.02 -7.97
N GLN A 88 -13.74 -6.49 -8.98
CA GLN A 88 -15.19 -6.29 -9.02
C GLN A 88 -15.95 -7.49 -9.59
#